data_AF-A0A3B7PTS6-F1
#
_entry.id   AF-A0A3B7PTS6-F1
#
_cell.length_a   1.000
_cell.length_b   1.000
_cell.length_c   1.000
_cell.angle_alpha   90.00
_cell.angle_beta   90.00
_cell.angle_gamma   90.00
#
_symmetry.space_group_name_H-M   'P 1'
#
loop_
_entity.id
_entity.type
_entity.pdbx_description
1 polymer ?
#
loop_
_entity_poly.entity_id
_entity_poly.type
_entity_poly.pdbx_seq_one_letter_code
_entity_poly.pdbx_strand_id
1 'polypeptide(L)'
;MKRKKSVRFFLLLPIIDQLINEGYTQQSIVEKLQMDHELDLNLNTFKSYLYRYRSQDKKTQEESYSNKPKTETSSGFLSSFQDAEKKENDLEESKAISLADRQGMKGDISRSRAKAKELLDSLSLSKLKIDQ
;
A
#
# COMPACT_ATOMS: atom_id res chain seq x y z
N MET A 1 -32.17 -8.15 -16.15
CA MET A 1 -31.35 -7.09 -15.51
C MET A 1 -29.88 -7.49 -15.61
N LYS A 2 -28.99 -6.65 -16.18
CA LYS A 2 -27.56 -6.98 -16.29
C LYS A 2 -26.92 -6.96 -14.89
N ARG A 3 -26.11 -7.97 -14.54
CA ARG A 3 -25.38 -8.01 -13.26
C ARG A 3 -24.40 -6.84 -13.16
N LYS A 4 -24.14 -6.37 -11.93
CA LYS A 4 -23.15 -5.31 -11.67
C LYS A 4 -21.75 -5.72 -12.18
N LYS A 5 -20.96 -4.77 -12.69
CA LYS A 5 -19.60 -5.01 -13.21
C LYS A 5 -18.69 -5.70 -12.19
N SER A 6 -18.75 -5.31 -10.92
CA SER A 6 -17.99 -5.95 -9.84
C SER A 6 -18.32 -7.44 -9.70
N VAL A 7 -19.60 -7.80 -9.70
CA VAL A 7 -20.04 -9.22 -9.61
C VAL A 7 -19.54 -10.00 -10.81
N ARG A 8 -19.63 -9.44 -12.02
CA ARG A 8 -19.10 -10.07 -13.23
C ARG A 8 -17.59 -10.26 -13.16
N PHE A 9 -16.85 -9.28 -12.64
CA PHE A 9 -15.41 -9.39 -12.42
C PHE A 9 -15.07 -10.55 -11.48
N PHE A 10 -15.76 -10.68 -10.34
CA PHE A 10 -15.52 -11.78 -9.39
C PHE A 10 -15.76 -13.17 -10.02
N LEU A 11 -16.74 -13.29 -10.91
CA LEU A 11 -17.00 -14.55 -11.62
C LEU A 11 -15.89 -14.93 -12.62
N LEU A 12 -15.10 -13.94 -13.08
CA LEU A 12 -14.02 -14.14 -14.04
C LEU A 12 -12.65 -14.27 -13.37
N LEU A 13 -12.57 -14.28 -12.04
CA LEU A 13 -11.30 -14.41 -11.32
C LEU A 13 -10.48 -15.65 -11.73
N PRO A 14 -11.06 -16.84 -11.93
CA PRO A 14 -10.26 -18.00 -12.39
C PRO A 14 -9.55 -17.75 -13.72
N ILE A 15 -10.23 -17.04 -14.63
CA ILE A 15 -9.68 -16.68 -15.95
C ILE A 15 -8.60 -15.60 -15.79
N ILE A 16 -8.86 -14.60 -14.94
CA ILE A 16 -7.89 -13.54 -14.65
C ILE A 16 -6.60 -14.13 -14.04
N ASP A 17 -6.72 -15.05 -13.09
CA ASP A 17 -5.57 -15.70 -12.46
C ASP A 17 -4.80 -16.56 -13.47
N GLN A 18 -5.49 -17.28 -14.35
CA GLN A 18 -4.84 -18.01 -15.46
C GLN A 18 -4.04 -17.07 -16.36
N LEU A 19 -4.62 -15.95 -16.81
CA LEU A 19 -3.94 -14.98 -17.66
C LEU A 19 -2.73 -14.34 -16.96
N ILE A 20 -2.82 -14.09 -15.65
CA ILE A 20 -1.69 -13.60 -14.86
C ILE A 20 -0.56 -14.64 -14.85
N ASN A 21 -0.89 -15.91 -14.65
CA ASN A 21 0.10 -17.00 -14.62
C ASN A 21 0.75 -17.24 -15.99
N GLU A 22 0.02 -17.00 -17.07
CA GLU A 22 0.52 -17.02 -18.44
C GLU A 22 1.41 -15.80 -18.78
N GLY A 23 1.51 -14.81 -17.88
CA GLY A 23 2.38 -13.64 -18.03
C GLY A 23 1.74 -12.46 -18.75
N TYR A 24 0.42 -12.43 -18.91
CA TYR A 24 -0.27 -11.30 -19.53
C TYR A 24 -0.13 -10.03 -18.69
N THR A 25 0.07 -8.90 -19.36
CA THR A 25 0.07 -7.59 -18.70
C THR A 25 -1.35 -7.22 -18.24
N GLN A 26 -1.46 -6.43 -17.17
CA GLN A 26 -2.77 -5.99 -16.67
C GLN A 26 -3.61 -5.26 -17.74
N GLN A 27 -2.95 -4.54 -18.65
CA GLN A 27 -3.62 -3.85 -19.74
C GLN A 27 -4.20 -4.84 -20.76
N SER A 28 -3.41 -5.83 -21.18
CA SER A 28 -3.88 -6.90 -22.07
C SER A 28 -5.02 -7.73 -21.47
N ILE A 29 -5.00 -7.97 -20.15
CA ILE A 29 -6.10 -8.65 -19.45
C ILE A 29 -7.38 -7.82 -19.52
N VAL A 30 -7.31 -6.51 -19.30
CA VAL A 30 -8.46 -5.61 -19.40
C VAL A 30 -9.07 -5.62 -20.81
N GLU A 31 -8.24 -5.55 -21.84
CA GLU A 31 -8.68 -5.63 -23.24
C GLU A 31 -9.36 -6.97 -23.53
N LYS A 32 -8.77 -8.08 -23.07
CA LYS A 32 -9.33 -9.42 -23.24
C LYS A 32 -10.66 -9.60 -22.51
N LEU A 33 -10.79 -9.04 -21.29
CA LEU A 33 -12.07 -9.02 -20.55
C LEU A 33 -13.15 -8.23 -21.29
N GLN A 34 -12.79 -7.15 -21.99
CA GLN A 34 -13.72 -6.39 -22.80
C GLN A 34 -14.16 -7.18 -24.05
N MET A 35 -13.22 -7.81 -24.75
CA MET A 35 -13.49 -8.54 -26.00
C MET A 35 -14.23 -9.86 -25.78
N ASP A 36 -13.77 -10.69 -24.86
CA ASP A 36 -14.27 -12.07 -24.69
C ASP A 36 -15.49 -12.14 -23.77
N HIS A 37 -15.64 -11.16 -22.87
CA HIS A 37 -16.62 -11.23 -21.79
C HIS A 37 -17.51 -9.99 -21.68
N GLU A 38 -17.45 -9.05 -22.62
CA GLU A 38 -18.18 -7.77 -22.58
C GLU A 38 -18.03 -7.02 -21.23
N LEU A 39 -16.85 -7.12 -20.62
CA LEU A 39 -16.54 -6.50 -19.33
C LEU A 39 -15.54 -5.37 -19.53
N ASP A 40 -16.07 -4.21 -19.94
CA ASP A 40 -15.30 -2.98 -20.05
C ASP A 40 -14.99 -2.39 -18.65
N LEU A 41 -13.70 -2.29 -18.33
CA LEU A 41 -13.17 -1.74 -17.09
C LEU A 41 -11.97 -0.85 -17.41
N ASN A 42 -11.84 0.28 -16.71
CA ASN A 42 -10.58 1.01 -16.70
C ASN A 42 -9.54 0.20 -15.89
N LEU A 43 -8.27 0.26 -16.30
CA LEU A 43 -7.11 -0.32 -15.60
C LEU A 43 -7.10 -0.01 -14.10
N ASN A 44 -7.45 1.20 -13.67
CA ASN A 44 -7.52 1.54 -12.24
C ASN A 44 -8.64 0.79 -11.50
N THR A 45 -9.77 0.56 -12.17
CA THR A 45 -10.88 -0.22 -11.63
C THR A 45 -10.50 -1.70 -11.53
N PHE A 46 -9.86 -2.23 -12.58
CA PHE A 46 -9.29 -3.58 -12.57
C PHE A 46 -8.35 -3.79 -11.39
N LYS A 47 -7.35 -2.91 -11.21
CA LYS A 47 -6.41 -2.94 -10.08
C LYS A 47 -7.13 -2.89 -8.73
N SER A 48 -8.12 -2.02 -8.60
CA SER A 48 -8.89 -1.85 -7.36
C SER A 48 -9.69 -3.11 -7.01
N TYR A 49 -10.31 -3.75 -8.00
CA TYR A 49 -11.05 -4.99 -7.80
C TYR A 49 -10.11 -6.15 -7.46
N LEU A 50 -8.99 -6.29 -8.17
CA LEU A 50 -7.98 -7.30 -7.90
C LEU A 50 -7.38 -7.14 -6.50
N TYR A 51 -7.10 -5.90 -6.07
CA TYR A 51 -6.64 -5.61 -4.71
C TYR A 51 -7.67 -6.04 -3.67
N ARG A 52 -8.94 -5.65 -3.83
CA ARG A 52 -10.03 -6.01 -2.90
C ARG A 52 -10.25 -7.51 -2.79
N TYR A 53 -10.03 -8.24 -3.87
CA TYR A 53 -10.09 -9.70 -3.87
C TYR A 53 -8.95 -10.28 -3.03
N ARG A 54 -7.69 -9.94 -3.37
CA ARG A 54 -6.50 -10.44 -2.65
C ARG A 54 -6.46 -10.03 -1.17
N SER A 55 -7.06 -8.89 -0.82
CA SER A 55 -7.18 -8.45 0.57
C SER A 55 -8.22 -9.26 1.37
N GLN A 56 -9.19 -9.89 0.72
CA GLN A 56 -10.16 -10.76 1.41
C GLN A 56 -9.52 -12.10 1.77
N ASP A 57 -8.71 -12.68 0.89
CA ASP A 57 -8.00 -13.94 1.15
C ASP A 57 -7.10 -13.84 2.39
N LYS A 58 -6.45 -12.68 2.57
CA LYS A 58 -5.58 -12.43 3.74
C LYS A 58 -6.37 -12.40 5.06
N LYS A 59 -7.59 -11.87 5.06
CA LYS A 59 -8.43 -11.80 6.27
C LYS A 59 -9.00 -13.17 6.64
N THR A 60 -9.34 -13.99 5.65
CA THR A 60 -9.83 -15.36 5.88
C THR A 60 -8.74 -16.28 6.46
N GLN A 61 -7.46 -16.03 6.16
CA GLN A 61 -6.36 -16.76 6.80
C GLN A 61 -6.09 -16.32 8.24
N GLU A 62 -6.30 -15.05 8.61
CA GLU A 62 -6.10 -14.59 10.00
C GLU A 62 -7.17 -15.13 10.97
N GLU A 63 -8.40 -15.39 10.51
CA GLU A 63 -9.47 -15.95 11.35
C GLU A 63 -9.33 -17.47 11.60
N SER A 64 -8.56 -18.20 10.79
CA SER A 64 -8.33 -19.64 10.97
C SER A 64 -7.15 -19.99 11.91
N TYR A 65 -6.33 -19.02 12.29
CA TYR A 65 -5.15 -19.22 13.16
C TYR A 65 -5.25 -18.54 14.54
N SER A 66 -6.38 -17.92 14.90
CA SER A 66 -6.55 -17.23 16.20
C SER A 66 -7.04 -18.14 17.35
N ASN A 67 -6.56 -19.38 17.40
CA ASN A 67 -6.65 -20.23 18.60
C ASN A 67 -5.30 -20.89 18.88
N LYS A 68 -4.28 -20.10 19.25
CA LYS A 68 -3.17 -20.51 20.14
C LYS A 68 -2.34 -19.30 20.59
N PRO A 69 -1.72 -19.37 21.80
CA PRO A 69 -1.41 -18.20 22.61
C PRO A 69 -0.14 -17.47 22.16
N LYS A 70 -0.12 -16.17 22.47
CA LYS A 70 0.94 -15.18 22.20
C LYS A 70 2.34 -15.68 22.59
N THR A 71 3.27 -15.60 21.65
CA THR A 71 4.70 -15.38 21.93
C THR A 71 5.24 -14.33 20.97
N GLU A 72 5.94 -13.36 21.54
CA GLU A 72 6.51 -12.17 20.94
C GLU A 72 7.69 -12.49 20.01
N THR A 73 7.99 -11.59 19.06
CA THR A 73 9.31 -11.40 18.36
C THR A 73 9.89 -12.59 17.59
N SER A 74 10.26 -12.55 16.31
CA SER A 74 10.88 -11.51 15.49
C SER A 74 10.57 -11.76 14.01
N SER A 75 10.54 -10.69 13.22
CA SER A 75 10.30 -10.69 11.78
C SER A 75 11.39 -11.46 11.01
N GLY A 76 11.00 -12.54 10.34
CA GLY A 76 11.84 -13.32 9.41
C GLY A 76 12.11 -12.62 8.08
N PHE A 77 12.66 -11.40 8.13
CA PHE A 77 13.06 -10.64 6.94
C PHE A 77 14.48 -10.96 6.44
N LEU A 78 15.21 -11.89 7.08
CA LEU A 78 16.64 -12.14 6.82
C LEU A 78 16.98 -13.63 6.66
N SER A 79 16.31 -14.33 5.77
CA SER A 79 16.73 -15.69 5.38
C SER A 79 17.07 -15.85 3.90
N SER A 80 17.21 -14.76 3.14
CA SER A 80 17.52 -14.83 1.70
C SER A 80 18.60 -13.85 1.26
N PHE A 81 19.79 -13.96 1.83
CA PHE A 81 21.03 -13.59 1.14
C PHE A 81 22.13 -14.59 1.53
N GLN A 82 22.13 -15.73 0.85
CA GLN A 82 23.33 -16.54 0.67
C GLN A 82 23.74 -16.44 -0.80
N ASP A 83 25.06 -16.45 -1.00
CA ASP A 83 25.80 -16.56 -2.26
C ASP A 83 26.05 -15.30 -3.09
N ALA A 84 27.15 -14.61 -2.74
CA ALA A 84 28.04 -14.00 -3.72
C ALA A 84 29.50 -14.05 -3.21
N GLU A 85 30.16 -15.14 -3.60
CA GLU A 85 31.57 -15.33 -3.94
C GLU A 85 32.57 -14.16 -3.74
N LYS A 86 33.74 -14.55 -3.22
CA LYS A 86 35.00 -13.80 -3.10
C LYS A 86 35.40 -13.04 -4.37
N LYS A 87 35.88 -11.80 -4.21
CA LYS A 87 37.17 -11.34 -4.77
C LYS A 87 37.62 -10.00 -4.19
N GLU A 88 38.86 -10.00 -3.69
CA GLU A 88 39.70 -8.83 -3.42
C GLU A 88 39.91 -8.01 -4.71
N ASN A 89 39.87 -6.67 -4.61
CA ASN A 89 40.96 -5.76 -4.99
C ASN A 89 40.53 -4.28 -4.82
N ASP A 90 41.43 -3.55 -4.15
CA ASP A 90 41.77 -2.11 -4.13
C ASP A 90 40.88 -0.98 -4.67
N LEU A 91 40.96 0.12 -3.90
CA LEU A 91 40.82 1.55 -4.21
C LEU A 91 39.52 2.06 -4.87
N GLU A 92 38.76 2.88 -4.13
CA GLU A 92 38.79 4.35 -4.31
C GLU A 92 37.87 5.05 -3.30
N GLU A 93 38.33 6.22 -2.88
CA GLU A 93 37.85 7.02 -1.77
C GLU A 93 36.54 7.73 -2.13
N SER A 94 35.38 7.12 -1.85
CA SER A 94 34.12 7.88 -1.80
C SER A 94 33.78 8.16 -0.36
N LYS A 95 33.90 9.44 0.01
CA LYS A 95 33.61 10.01 1.33
C LYS A 95 32.14 9.77 1.66
N ALA A 96 31.84 8.59 2.21
CA ALA A 96 30.51 8.20 2.66
C ALA A 96 30.14 9.11 3.83
N ILE A 97 29.21 10.03 3.59
CA ILE A 97 28.63 10.88 4.62
C ILE A 97 27.97 9.95 5.64
N SER A 98 28.52 9.89 6.84
CA SER A 98 28.00 9.07 7.93
C SER A 98 26.57 9.48 8.25
N LEU A 99 25.69 8.49 8.47
CA LEU A 99 24.31 8.70 8.91
C LEU A 99 24.21 9.52 10.21
N ALA A 100 25.29 9.63 10.98
CA ALA A 100 25.36 10.47 12.17
C ALA A 100 25.27 11.99 11.86
N ASP A 101 25.69 12.44 10.68
CA ASP A 101 25.72 13.86 10.30
C ASP A 101 24.35 14.42 9.85
N ARG A 102 23.31 13.57 9.77
CA ARG A 102 21.94 13.99 9.41
C ARG A 102 21.09 14.45 10.60
N GLN A 103 21.70 14.80 11.73
CA GLN A 103 20.99 15.39 12.87
C GLN A 103 20.82 16.90 12.71
N GLY A 104 19.91 17.31 11.82
CA GLY A 104 19.74 18.73 11.50
C GLY A 104 18.31 19.28 11.51
N MET A 105 17.26 18.45 11.61
CA MET A 105 15.87 18.98 11.59
C MET A 105 14.92 18.18 12.48
N LYS A 106 15.13 18.26 13.80
CA LYS A 106 14.02 18.09 14.74
C LYS A 106 13.15 19.36 14.66
N GLY A 107 12.25 19.40 13.70
CA GLY A 107 11.19 20.41 13.68
C GLY A 107 10.35 20.27 14.94
N ASP A 108 10.27 21.32 15.76
CA ASP A 108 9.45 21.38 16.98
C ASP A 108 7.95 21.23 16.62
N ILE A 109 7.47 20.01 16.45
CA ILE A 109 6.06 19.68 16.15
C ILE A 109 5.11 20.34 17.17
N SER A 110 5.58 20.54 18.40
CA SER A 110 4.84 21.20 19.49
C SER A 110 4.47 22.66 19.18
N ARG A 111 5.31 23.43 18.48
CA ARG A 111 4.99 24.82 18.11
C ARG A 111 3.88 24.90 17.07
N SER A 112 3.91 24.01 16.08
CA SER A 112 2.87 23.95 15.04
C SER A 112 1.49 23.68 15.64
N ARG A 113 1.42 22.83 16.68
CA ARG A 113 0.17 22.49 17.37
C ARG A 113 -0.37 23.64 18.22
N ALA A 114 0.51 24.41 18.88
CA ALA A 114 0.11 25.60 19.65
C ALA A 114 -0.47 26.69 18.73
N LYS A 115 0.19 26.97 17.61
CA LYS A 115 -0.26 27.98 16.63
C LYS A 115 -1.61 27.62 16.00
N ALA A 116 -1.85 26.33 15.71
CA ALA A 116 -3.14 25.88 15.18
C ALA A 116 -4.29 26.07 16.18
N LYS A 117 -4.03 25.87 17.49
CA LYS A 117 -5.03 26.09 18.54
C LYS A 117 -5.40 27.57 18.68
N GLU A 118 -4.41 28.45 18.65
CA GLU A 118 -4.62 29.91 18.73
C GLU A 118 -5.49 30.44 17.57
N LEU A 119 -5.27 29.93 16.35
CA LEU A 119 -6.10 30.29 15.19
C LEU A 119 -7.55 29.83 15.33
N LEU A 120 -7.80 28.65 15.91
CA LEU A 120 -9.16 28.16 16.15
C LEU A 120 -9.87 28.96 17.24
N ASP A 121 -9.17 29.29 18.34
CA ASP A 121 -9.74 30.09 19.41
C ASP A 121 -10.06 31.53 18.94
N SER A 122 -9.20 32.16 18.13
CA SER A 122 -9.47 33.50 17.57
C SER A 122 -10.71 33.54 16.65
N LEU A 123 -10.97 32.48 15.87
CA LEU A 123 -12.20 32.35 15.08
C LEU A 123 -13.45 32.13 15.95
N SER A 124 -13.30 31.50 17.12
CA SER A 124 -14.43 31.30 18.03
C SER A 124 -14.86 32.60 18.71
N LEU A 125 -13.91 33.50 19.03
CA LEU A 125 -14.21 34.80 19.62
C LEU A 125 -14.80 35.80 18.62
N SER A 126 -14.43 35.74 17.34
CA SER A 126 -15.00 36.63 16.31
C SER A 126 -16.48 36.31 16.00
N LYS A 127 -16.93 35.10 16.32
CA LYS A 127 -18.34 34.67 16.15
C LYS A 127 -19.27 35.13 17.27
N LEU A 128 -18.73 35.59 18.40
CA LEU A 128 -19.51 36.05 19.57
C LEU A 128 -19.75 37.56 19.62
N LYS A 129 -19.18 38.35 18.69
CA LYS A 129 -19.29 39.82 18.68
C LYS A 129 -20.29 40.39 17.65
N ILE A 130 -21.10 39.56 17.00
CA ILE A 130 -22.02 39.99 15.94
C ILE A 130 -23.48 40.16 16.42
N ASP A 131 -23.79 39.83 17.67
CA ASP A 131 -25.15 40.02 18.25
C ASP A 131 -25.14 40.95 19.47
N GLN A 132 -24.66 42.19 19.30
CA GLN A 132 -25.05 43.32 20.16
C GLN A 132 -25.41 44.54 19.32
#